data_AF-A0A2K8WMW6-F1
#
_entry.id   AF-A0A2K8WMW6-F1
#
_cell.length_a   1.000
_cell.length_b   1.000
_cell.length_c   1.000
_cell.angle_alpha   90.00
_cell.angle_beta   90.00
_cell.angle_gamma   90.00
#
_symmetry.space_group_name_H-M   'P 1'
#
loop_
_entity.id
_entity.type
_entity.pdbx_description
1 polymer ?
#
loop_
_entity_poly.entity_id
_entity_poly.type
_entity_poly.pdbx_seq_one_letter_code
_entity_poly.pdbx_strand_id
1 'polypeptide(L)' 'MNILQILEAISNYLTEGFAMIFSAEKDELPEIGVQPFECMPYAQQK' A
#
# COMPACT_ATOMS: atom_id res chain seq x y z
N MET A 1 -17.68 -23.69 -11.46
CA MET A 1 -16.54 -22.75 -11.46
C MET A 1 -15.83 -22.93 -12.79
N ASN A 2 -15.78 -21.88 -13.62
CA ASN A 2 -15.23 -21.98 -14.97
C ASN A 2 -13.70 -21.76 -14.93
N ILE A 3 -12.92 -22.64 -15.55
CA ILE A 3 -11.44 -22.55 -15.60
C ILE A 3 -11.00 -21.20 -16.19
N LEU A 4 -11.76 -20.65 -17.14
CA LEU A 4 -11.47 -19.34 -17.73
C LEU A 4 -11.54 -18.21 -16.70
N GLN A 5 -12.50 -18.26 -15.77
CA GLN A 5 -12.65 -17.26 -14.71
C GLN A 5 -11.50 -17.34 -13.69
N ILE A 6 -10.99 -18.55 -13.43
CA ILE A 6 -9.86 -18.75 -12.51
C ILE A 6 -8.57 -18.18 -13.13
N LEU A 7 -8.35 -18.41 -14.43
CA LEU A 7 -7.18 -17.88 -15.15
C LEU A 7 -7.19 -16.36 -15.20
N GLU A 8 -8.36 -15.75 -15.44
CA GLU A 8 -8.53 -14.30 -15.42
C GLU A 8 -8.24 -13.70 -14.04
N ALA A 9 -8.73 -14.34 -12.96
CA ALA A 9 -8.45 -13.90 -11.61
C ALA A 9 -6.95 -13.96 -11.27
N ILE A 10 -6.26 -15.02 -11.70
CA ILE A 10 -4.80 -15.18 -11.49
C ILE A 10 -4.02 -14.14 -12.30
N SER A 11 -4.38 -13.91 -13.57
CA SER A 11 -3.69 -12.91 -14.39
C SER A 11 -3.85 -11.51 -13.81
N ASN A 12 -5.06 -11.16 -13.36
CA ASN A 12 -5.33 -9.85 -12.77
C ASN A 12 -4.49 -9.64 -11.50
N TYR A 13 -4.50 -10.62 -10.59
CA TYR A 13 -3.69 -10.57 -9.36
C TYR A 13 -2.19 -10.40 -9.63
N LEU A 14 -1.65 -11.14 -10.61
CA LEU A 14 -0.24 -11.03 -10.99
C LEU A 14 0.08 -9.65 -11.61
N THR A 15 -0.80 -9.13 -12.47
CA THR A 15 -0.59 -7.83 -13.12
C THR A 15 -0.69 -6.67 -12.12
N GLU A 16 -1.61 -6.72 -11.17
CA GLU A 16 -1.75 -5.72 -10.11
C GLU A 16 -0.55 -5.74 -9.17
N GLY A 17 -0.12 -6.93 -8.73
CA GLY A 17 1.06 -7.06 -7.88
C GLY A 17 2.35 -6.60 -8.58
N PHE A 18 2.49 -6.93 -9.87
CA PHE A 18 3.62 -6.47 -10.67
C PHE A 18 3.62 -4.94 -10.84
N ALA A 19 2.46 -4.37 -11.15
CA ALA A 19 2.33 -2.92 -11.24
C ALA A 19 2.60 -2.25 -9.90
N MET A 20 2.14 -2.79 -8.77
CA MET A 20 2.40 -2.21 -7.45
C MET A 20 3.89 -2.20 -7.08
N ILE A 21 4.63 -3.27 -7.39
CA ILE A 21 6.04 -3.41 -7.01
C ILE A 21 6.97 -2.66 -7.98
N PHE A 22 6.63 -2.67 -9.28
CA PHE A 22 7.51 -2.18 -10.33
C PHE A 22 6.96 -0.97 -11.09
N SER A 23 5.81 -0.42 -10.71
CA SER A 23 5.41 0.90 -11.21
C SER A 23 6.47 1.90 -10.78
N ALA A 24 6.71 2.89 -11.65
CA ALA A 24 7.39 4.10 -11.22
C ALA A 24 6.63 4.64 -10.01
N GLU A 25 7.24 4.50 -8.83
CA GLU A 25 6.73 5.09 -7.61
C GLU A 25 6.52 6.58 -7.91
N LYS A 26 5.35 7.10 -7.55
CA LYS A 26 5.27 8.54 -7.34
C LYS A 26 6.14 8.78 -6.12
N ASP A 27 7.44 8.96 -6.35
CA ASP A 27 8.45 9.49 -5.42
C ASP A 27 8.12 10.95 -5.06
N GLU A 28 6.84 11.30 -5.02
CA GLU A 28 6.34 12.46 -4.31
C GLU A 28 6.49 12.10 -2.83
N LEU A 29 7.71 12.27 -2.33
CA LEU A 29 7.93 12.49 -0.91
C LEU A 29 6.90 13.55 -0.48
N PRO A 30 6.15 13.32 0.60
CA PRO A 30 5.25 14.35 1.10
C PRO A 30 6.05 15.64 1.28
N GLU A 31 5.52 16.77 0.80
CA GLU A 31 6.24 18.08 0.79
C GLU A 31 6.82 18.44 2.17
N ILE A 32 6.25 17.87 3.23
CA ILE A 32 6.73 17.94 4.60
C ILE A 32 6.79 16.52 5.15
N GLY A 33 7.93 16.14 5.74
CA GLY A 33 8.07 14.88 6.45
C GLY A 33 7.01 14.77 7.54
N VAL A 34 6.01 13.91 7.35
CA VAL A 34 5.03 13.62 8.39
C VAL A 34 5.80 12.92 9.51
N GLN A 35 5.89 13.58 10.66
CA GLN A 35 6.52 13.00 11.83
C GLN A 35 5.76 11.71 12.18
N PRO A 36 6.41 10.53 12.27
CA PRO A 36 5.74 9.29 12.60
C PRO A 36 5.13 9.44 13.99
N PHE A 37 3.80 9.59 14.02
CA PHE A 37 2.90 9.74 15.17
C PHE A 37 3.59 10.34 16.41
N GLU A 38 3.38 11.65 16.61
CA GLU A 38 3.70 12.31 17.89
C GLU A 38 3.28 11.39 19.03
N CYS A 39 4.27 11.07 19.85
CA CYS A 39 4.23 10.07 20.90
C CYS A 39 2.85 9.99 21.57
N MET A 40 2.35 8.76 21.73
CA MET A 40 1.23 8.42 22.60
C MET A 40 1.17 9.38 23.80
N PRO A 41 -0.02 9.90 24.15
CA PRO A 41 -0.13 10.96 25.13
C PRO A 41 0.58 10.56 26.42
N TYR A 42 1.55 11.37 26.87
CA TYR A 42 2.09 11.24 28.21
C TYR A 42 0.90 11.34 29.16
N ALA A 43 0.54 10.20 29.77
CA ALA A 43 -0.61 10.12 30.65
C ALA A 43 -0.47 11.19 31.74
N GLN A 44 -1.31 12.23 31.68
CA GLN A 44 -1.48 13.15 32.77
C GLN A 44 -2.22 12.40 33.87
N GLN A 45 -1.48 11.89 34.86
CA GLN A 45 -2.03 11.51 36.14
C GLN A 45 -1.49 12.47 37.21
N LYS A 46 -2.39 13.41 37.54
CA LYS A 46 -2.51 14.29 38.73
C LYS A 46 -1.30 14.48 39.66
#